data_AF-A0A2X3IE33-F1
#
_entry.id   AF-A0A2X3IE33-F1
#
_cell.length_a   1.000
_cell.length_b   1.000
_cell.length_c   1.000
_cell.angle_alpha   90.00
_cell.angle_beta   90.00
_cell.angle_gamma   90.00
#
_symmetry.space_group_name_H-M   'P 1'
#
loop_
_entity.id
_entity.type
_entity.pdbx_description
1 polymer ?
#
loop_
_entity_poly.entity_id
_entity_poly.type
_entity_poly.pdbx_seq_one_letter_code
_entity_poly.pdbx_strand_id
1 'polypeptide(L)'
;MNDLDAIAEHLSLQAQRHKQTQQEEDHALVSRLLEIYDQKTVALRLRQVGGDWTRESLNRWYNGKSAPRGLTEVEVQMLHSMLPSPPAHHGRYAFRFIDLFAGIGGIRSGFEAIGGQCVFTSEWNKHAVKTYKANWYCDPAQHQFNEDIRDVTLSNRGDVTDEQATKHIQATLPDHDVLLAGFPCQPFSLAGVSKKNALGRAHGFACETQGTLFFDVARIIAAKRPPIFVLENVKNLKSHDKGNTFRIIMQTLDELGYDVADAAVTGRDDPKIVDGKNFLPQHRERIVLIGTRRDLNLDSAVTLTRLSDFYPARRPTFGELLDDEVEAKYVLTPTLWKYLYNYAKKHQAKGNGFGFGLVDPKNPASVAKNAICPLFQRWRGDSGRSRLGQSAG
;
A
#
# COMPACT_ATOMS: atom_id res chain seq x y z
N MET A 1 63.08 -5.65 13.51
CA MET A 1 61.83 -6.36 13.18
C MET A 1 62.04 -7.02 11.84
N ASN A 2 61.87 -8.34 11.78
CA ASN A 2 62.12 -9.10 10.56
C ASN A 2 60.99 -8.78 9.55
N ASP A 3 61.28 -8.78 8.25
CA ASP A 3 60.32 -8.40 7.19
C ASP A 3 59.03 -9.27 7.27
N LEU A 4 59.17 -10.52 7.71
CA LEU A 4 58.06 -11.45 7.98
C LEU A 4 57.16 -11.03 9.17
N ASP A 5 57.71 -10.40 10.21
CA ASP A 5 56.93 -9.95 11.37
C ASP A 5 56.02 -8.78 10.97
N ALA A 6 56.53 -7.87 10.13
CA ALA A 6 55.77 -6.74 9.60
C ALA A 6 54.65 -7.21 8.65
N ILE A 7 54.91 -8.22 7.81
CA ILE A 7 53.90 -8.86 6.97
C ILE A 7 52.82 -9.54 7.82
N ALA A 8 53.21 -10.28 8.87
CA ALA A 8 52.26 -10.94 9.76
C ALA A 8 51.37 -9.93 10.52
N GLU A 9 51.94 -8.83 11.01
CA GLU A 9 51.19 -7.75 11.65
C GLU A 9 50.21 -7.10 10.67
N HIS A 10 50.64 -6.82 9.44
CA HIS A 10 49.79 -6.28 8.39
C HIS A 10 48.61 -7.20 8.04
N LEU A 11 48.87 -8.50 7.85
CA LEU A 11 47.83 -9.50 7.56
C LEU A 11 46.85 -9.66 8.73
N SER A 12 47.34 -9.61 9.97
CA SER A 12 46.50 -9.65 11.17
C SER A 12 45.56 -8.44 11.24
N LEU A 13 46.09 -7.23 10.99
CA LEU A 13 45.28 -6.00 10.94
C LEU A 13 44.25 -6.03 9.81
N GLN A 14 44.61 -6.53 8.62
CA GLN A 14 43.67 -6.72 7.52
C GLN A 14 42.56 -7.72 7.89
N ALA A 15 42.90 -8.85 8.49
CA ALA A 15 41.94 -9.86 8.92
C ALA A 15 40.98 -9.32 10.00
N GLN A 16 41.49 -8.54 10.96
CA GLN A 16 40.66 -7.88 11.97
C GLN A 16 39.68 -6.88 11.35
N ARG A 17 40.15 -6.05 10.41
CA ARG A 17 39.30 -5.10 9.68
C ARG A 17 38.21 -5.82 8.88
N HIS A 18 38.58 -6.84 8.11
CA HIS A 18 37.61 -7.64 7.34
C HIS A 18 36.55 -8.26 8.26
N LYS A 19 36.97 -8.82 9.40
CA LYS A 19 36.04 -9.40 10.38
C LYS A 19 35.09 -8.36 10.98
N GLN A 20 35.59 -7.16 11.26
CA GLN A 20 34.75 -6.07 11.76
C GLN A 20 33.74 -5.61 10.71
N THR A 21 34.18 -5.37 9.47
CA THR A 21 33.29 -4.99 8.36
C THR A 21 32.20 -6.03 8.14
N GLN A 22 32.56 -7.32 8.12
CA GLN A 22 31.58 -8.38 7.97
C GLN A 22 30.56 -8.41 9.12
N GLN A 23 30.97 -8.16 10.35
CA GLN A 23 30.04 -8.08 11.49
C GLN A 23 29.08 -6.91 11.39
N GLU A 24 29.55 -5.76 10.89
CA GLU A 24 28.71 -4.58 10.66
C GLU A 24 27.67 -4.85 9.54
N GLU A 25 28.10 -5.51 8.46
CA GLU A 25 27.22 -5.91 7.36
C GLU A 25 26.17 -6.95 7.78
N ASP A 26 26.59 -7.98 8.53
CA ASP A 26 25.71 -9.00 9.09
C ASP A 26 24.66 -8.37 10.02
N HIS A 27 25.08 -7.45 10.88
CA HIS A 27 24.20 -6.74 11.80
C HIS A 27 23.19 -5.89 11.04
N ALA A 28 23.63 -5.13 10.04
CA ALA A 28 22.76 -4.32 9.19
C ALA A 28 21.75 -5.17 8.40
N LEU A 29 22.16 -6.34 7.91
CA LEU A 29 21.26 -7.30 7.24
C LEU A 29 20.18 -7.82 8.19
N VAL A 30 20.58 -8.28 9.38
CA VAL A 30 19.63 -8.77 10.39
C VAL A 30 18.72 -7.64 10.88
N SER A 31 19.25 -6.44 11.07
CA SER A 31 18.46 -5.25 11.47
C SER A 31 17.35 -4.98 10.47
N ARG A 32 17.67 -4.93 9.16
CA ARG A 32 16.68 -4.78 8.08
C ARG A 32 15.61 -5.86 8.09
N LEU A 33 15.99 -7.12 8.33
CA LEU A 33 15.02 -8.21 8.42
C LEU A 33 14.12 -8.11 9.66
N LEU A 34 14.64 -7.62 10.79
CA LEU A 34 13.86 -7.44 12.02
C LEU A 34 12.87 -6.27 11.95
N GLU A 35 13.03 -5.36 10.98
CA GLU A 35 12.00 -4.38 10.64
C GLU A 35 10.77 -5.04 9.99
N ILE A 36 10.94 -6.20 9.36
CA ILE A 36 9.93 -6.91 8.57
C ILE A 36 9.35 -8.10 9.35
N TYR A 37 10.23 -8.99 9.81
CA TYR A 37 9.92 -10.27 10.44
C TYR A 37 10.23 -10.25 11.93
N ASP A 38 9.55 -11.09 12.70
CA ASP A 38 9.92 -11.28 14.10
C ASP A 38 11.21 -12.11 14.24
N GLN A 39 11.87 -11.96 15.39
CA GLN A 39 13.11 -12.71 15.70
C GLN A 39 12.93 -14.22 15.61
N LYS A 40 11.73 -14.72 15.90
CA LYS A 40 11.43 -16.16 15.84
C LYS A 40 11.50 -16.66 14.40
N THR A 41 10.94 -15.91 13.46
CA THR A 41 10.92 -16.23 12.03
C THR A 41 12.33 -16.20 11.45
N VAL A 42 13.11 -15.15 11.74
CA VAL A 42 14.50 -15.04 11.28
C VAL A 42 15.36 -16.19 11.84
N ALA A 43 15.27 -16.47 13.15
CA ALA A 43 15.99 -17.58 13.76
C ALA A 43 15.59 -18.94 13.18
N LEU A 44 14.32 -19.14 12.86
CA LEU A 44 13.84 -20.37 12.22
C LEU A 44 14.46 -20.58 10.84
N ARG A 45 14.56 -19.51 10.02
CA ARG A 45 15.18 -19.58 8.69
C ARG A 45 16.68 -19.83 8.76
N LEU A 46 17.39 -19.18 9.69
CA LEU A 46 18.81 -19.45 9.91
C LEU A 46 19.03 -20.92 10.29
N ARG A 47 18.25 -21.46 11.24
CA ARG A 47 18.35 -22.86 11.68
C ARG A 47 18.15 -23.87 10.55
N GLN A 48 17.38 -23.53 9.51
CA GLN A 48 17.16 -24.42 8.36
C GLN A 48 18.42 -24.62 7.50
N VAL A 49 19.37 -23.68 7.54
CA VAL A 49 20.56 -23.69 6.70
C VAL A 49 21.87 -23.83 7.47
N GLY A 50 21.88 -23.52 8.78
CA GLY A 50 23.05 -23.68 9.63
C GLY A 50 22.84 -23.26 11.08
N GLY A 51 23.66 -23.80 11.98
CA GLY A 51 23.75 -23.40 13.38
C GLY A 51 22.53 -23.70 14.28
N ASP A 52 22.74 -23.62 15.59
CA ASP A 52 21.69 -23.80 16.60
C ASP A 52 20.97 -22.48 16.92
N TRP A 53 20.50 -21.77 15.89
CA TRP A 53 19.80 -20.50 16.09
C TRP A 53 18.45 -20.73 16.77
N THR A 54 18.29 -20.15 17.95
CA THR A 54 17.01 -19.88 18.62
C THR A 54 16.72 -18.38 18.64
N ARG A 55 15.45 -18.02 18.91
CA ARG A 55 15.06 -16.62 19.14
C ARG A 55 15.98 -15.95 20.16
N GLU A 56 16.30 -16.63 21.25
CA GLU A 56 17.12 -16.13 22.35
C GLU A 56 18.59 -15.99 21.93
N SER A 57 19.12 -16.93 21.15
CA SER A 57 20.49 -16.84 20.62
C SER A 57 20.63 -15.68 19.64
N LEU A 58 19.66 -15.48 18.73
CA LEU A 58 19.64 -14.36 17.79
C LEU A 58 19.51 -13.03 18.52
N ASN A 59 18.64 -12.96 19.53
CA ASN A 59 18.48 -11.77 20.35
C ASN A 59 19.76 -11.43 21.14
N ARG A 60 20.47 -12.43 21.68
CA ARG A 60 21.77 -12.19 22.35
C ARG A 60 22.83 -11.71 21.37
N TRP A 61 22.91 -12.34 20.20
CA TRP A 61 23.84 -11.96 19.13
C TRP A 61 23.60 -10.53 18.65
N TYR A 62 22.35 -10.18 18.31
CA TYR A 62 21.96 -8.86 17.80
C TYR A 62 22.24 -7.72 18.79
N ASN A 63 22.12 -8.00 20.09
CA ASN A 63 22.38 -7.03 21.16
C ASN A 63 23.81 -7.07 21.72
N GLY A 64 24.75 -7.80 21.08
CA GLY A 64 26.15 -7.88 21.52
C GLY A 64 26.37 -8.60 22.85
N LYS A 65 25.43 -9.46 23.28
CA LYS A 65 25.48 -10.22 24.55
C LYS A 65 26.01 -11.65 24.38
N SER A 66 26.58 -11.98 23.23
CA SER A 66 27.23 -13.26 22.95
C SER A 66 28.62 -13.03 22.34
N ALA A 67 29.43 -14.08 22.30
CA ALA A 67 30.72 -14.02 21.61
C ALA A 67 30.53 -13.57 20.15
N PRO A 68 31.38 -12.67 19.64
CA PRO A 68 31.27 -12.14 18.30
C PRO A 68 31.56 -13.26 17.28
N ARG A 69 30.49 -13.70 16.62
CA ARG A 69 30.50 -14.70 15.54
C ARG A 69 29.91 -14.03 14.29
N GLY A 70 30.61 -14.13 13.16
CA GLY A 70 30.05 -13.76 11.86
C GLY A 70 29.06 -14.81 11.36
N LEU A 71 28.12 -14.39 10.54
CA LEU A 71 27.26 -15.30 9.79
C LEU A 71 28.10 -16.05 8.75
N THR A 72 27.77 -17.30 8.55
CA THR A 72 28.32 -18.10 7.44
C THR A 72 27.74 -17.62 6.11
N GLU A 73 28.42 -17.91 5.01
CA GLU A 73 27.96 -17.53 3.67
C GLU A 73 26.54 -18.04 3.36
N VAL A 74 26.23 -19.28 3.76
CA VAL A 74 24.90 -19.88 3.54
C VAL A 74 23.83 -19.20 4.41
N GLU A 75 24.15 -18.80 5.65
CA GLU A 75 23.27 -18.02 6.51
C GLU A 75 22.98 -16.65 5.86
N VAL A 76 24.01 -15.97 5.36
CA VAL A 76 23.87 -14.66 4.66
C VAL A 76 23.00 -14.79 3.40
N GLN A 77 23.24 -15.80 2.56
CA GLN A 77 22.42 -16.06 1.36
C GLN A 77 20.94 -16.31 1.71
N MET A 78 20.68 -17.09 2.75
CA MET A 78 19.32 -17.36 3.23
C MET A 78 18.63 -16.07 3.70
N LEU A 79 19.33 -15.22 4.46
CA LEU A 79 18.81 -13.93 4.91
C LEU A 79 18.53 -12.98 3.73
N HIS A 80 19.41 -12.94 2.72
CA HIS A 80 19.16 -12.15 1.51
C HIS A 80 17.93 -12.62 0.74
N SER A 81 17.67 -13.93 0.66
CA SER A 81 16.47 -14.45 -0.02
C SER A 81 15.14 -14.07 0.66
N MET A 82 15.20 -13.60 1.92
CA MET A 82 14.03 -13.10 2.65
C MET A 82 13.71 -11.63 2.35
N LEU A 83 14.60 -10.92 1.64
CA LEU A 83 14.43 -9.54 1.21
C LEU A 83 14.05 -9.47 -0.28
N PRO A 84 13.24 -8.49 -0.68
CA PRO A 84 12.93 -8.28 -2.10
C PRO A 84 14.20 -7.89 -2.86
N SER A 85 14.36 -8.47 -4.06
CA SER A 85 15.44 -8.11 -4.97
C SER A 85 15.10 -6.84 -5.75
N PRO A 86 16.09 -6.04 -6.16
CA PRO A 86 15.86 -4.90 -7.03
C PRO A 86 15.23 -5.34 -8.37
N PRO A 87 14.43 -4.48 -9.02
CA PRO A 87 13.87 -4.77 -10.34
C PRO A 87 14.98 -4.88 -11.39
N ALA A 88 14.71 -5.58 -12.50
CA ALA A 88 15.70 -5.81 -13.57
C ALA A 88 16.29 -4.53 -14.18
N HIS A 89 15.55 -3.42 -14.13
CA HIS A 89 15.98 -2.11 -14.62
C HIS A 89 16.63 -1.23 -13.52
N HIS A 90 16.95 -1.79 -12.35
CA HIS A 90 17.59 -1.04 -11.28
C HIS A 90 18.89 -0.35 -11.74
N GLY A 91 19.07 0.89 -11.31
CA GLY A 91 20.13 1.79 -11.79
C GLY A 91 19.77 2.59 -13.05
N ARG A 92 18.67 2.25 -13.75
CA ARG A 92 18.13 2.99 -14.90
C ARG A 92 16.61 3.05 -14.85
N TYR A 93 16.10 3.97 -14.04
CA TYR A 93 14.66 4.21 -13.90
C TYR A 93 14.16 5.23 -14.92
N ALA A 94 12.92 5.07 -15.38
CA ALA A 94 12.31 5.93 -16.39
C ALA A 94 11.80 7.26 -15.81
N PHE A 95 11.30 7.24 -14.57
CA PHE A 95 10.78 8.38 -13.84
C PHE A 95 10.80 8.09 -12.33
N ARG A 96 10.58 9.12 -11.51
CA ARG A 96 10.53 9.03 -10.05
C ARG A 96 9.10 9.25 -9.56
N PHE A 97 8.69 8.52 -8.53
CA PHE A 97 7.39 8.72 -7.90
C PHE A 97 7.43 8.59 -6.39
N ILE A 98 6.44 9.18 -5.73
CA ILE A 98 6.20 9.01 -4.29
C ILE A 98 4.88 8.28 -4.03
N ASP A 99 4.79 7.58 -2.91
CA ASP A 99 3.68 6.69 -2.56
C ASP A 99 3.11 7.05 -1.19
N LEU A 100 2.04 7.85 -1.16
CA LEU A 100 1.42 8.36 0.07
C LEU A 100 0.20 7.51 0.48
N PHE A 101 0.08 7.21 1.77
CA PHE A 101 -0.93 6.26 2.29
C PHE A 101 -0.85 4.91 1.56
N ALA A 102 0.38 4.42 1.43
CA ALA A 102 0.74 3.36 0.50
C ALA A 102 0.11 1.99 0.82
N GLY A 103 -0.30 1.76 2.07
CA GLY A 103 -0.71 0.46 2.57
C GLY A 103 0.39 -0.57 2.33
N ILE A 104 0.08 -1.55 1.48
CA ILE A 104 1.02 -2.63 1.10
C ILE A 104 1.61 -2.45 -0.32
N GLY A 105 1.41 -1.28 -0.95
CA GLY A 105 2.01 -0.93 -2.26
C GLY A 105 1.16 -1.33 -3.46
N GLY A 106 -0.17 -1.29 -3.33
CA GLY A 106 -1.08 -1.63 -4.42
C GLY A 106 -0.94 -0.71 -5.63
N ILE A 107 -0.87 0.61 -5.40
CA ILE A 107 -0.70 1.60 -6.49
C ILE A 107 0.75 1.56 -7.02
N ARG A 108 1.75 1.50 -6.13
CA ARG A 108 3.18 1.34 -6.47
C ARG A 108 3.44 0.25 -7.49
N SER A 109 2.81 -0.91 -7.32
CA SER A 109 2.94 -2.06 -8.24
C SER A 109 2.77 -1.68 -9.71
N GLY A 110 1.74 -0.87 -10.03
CA GLY A 110 1.49 -0.44 -11.41
C GLY A 110 2.58 0.49 -11.97
N PHE A 111 3.14 1.37 -11.14
CA PHE A 111 4.14 2.36 -11.55
C PHE A 111 5.56 1.77 -11.62
N GLU A 112 5.91 0.81 -10.76
CA GLU A 112 7.17 0.06 -10.92
C GLU A 112 7.16 -0.82 -12.17
N ALA A 113 6.01 -1.41 -12.52
CA ALA A 113 5.88 -2.26 -13.70
C ALA A 113 6.21 -1.52 -15.02
N ILE A 114 6.10 -0.19 -15.04
CA ILE A 114 6.46 0.67 -16.17
C ILE A 114 7.80 1.40 -15.98
N GLY A 115 8.65 0.94 -15.05
CA GLY A 115 10.02 1.44 -14.87
C GLY A 115 10.18 2.61 -13.90
N GLY A 116 9.16 2.90 -13.09
CA GLY A 116 9.21 3.96 -12.08
C GLY A 116 10.08 3.61 -10.88
N GLN A 117 10.79 4.61 -10.34
CA GLN A 117 11.49 4.52 -9.06
C GLN A 117 10.63 5.10 -7.93
N CYS A 118 10.29 4.29 -6.92
CA CYS A 118 9.72 4.83 -5.69
C CYS A 118 10.84 5.49 -4.87
N VAL A 119 10.70 6.77 -4.54
CA VAL A 119 11.74 7.55 -3.83
C VAL A 119 11.32 8.02 -2.44
N PHE A 120 10.02 7.89 -2.13
CA PHE A 120 9.47 8.18 -0.82
C PHE A 120 8.16 7.41 -0.61
N THR A 121 7.96 6.87 0.59
CA THR A 121 6.73 6.18 0.99
C THR A 121 6.25 6.72 2.33
N SER A 122 4.95 7.06 2.42
CA SER A 122 4.30 7.38 3.69
C SER A 122 3.21 6.35 4.00
N GLU A 123 3.32 5.68 5.16
CA GLU A 123 2.33 4.72 5.65
C GLU A 123 2.41 4.60 7.18
N TRP A 124 1.29 4.87 7.85
CA TRP A 124 1.21 4.93 9.31
C TRP A 124 1.05 3.54 9.96
N ASN A 125 0.45 2.58 9.25
CA ASN A 125 0.20 1.26 9.80
C ASN A 125 1.47 0.41 9.74
N LYS A 126 2.10 0.20 10.90
CA LYS A 126 3.33 -0.58 11.05
C LYS A 126 3.24 -2.01 10.52
N HIS A 127 2.06 -2.63 10.53
CA HIS A 127 1.87 -3.96 9.93
C HIS A 127 1.83 -3.91 8.40
N ALA A 128 1.25 -2.84 7.83
CA ALA A 128 1.27 -2.63 6.39
C ALA A 128 2.70 -2.35 5.90
N VAL A 129 3.46 -1.51 6.62
CA VAL A 129 4.88 -1.25 6.33
C VAL A 129 5.72 -2.52 6.33
N LYS A 130 5.48 -3.45 7.27
CA LYS A 130 6.15 -4.76 7.28
C LYS A 130 5.91 -5.53 6.00
N THR A 131 4.65 -5.69 5.60
CA THR A 131 4.28 -6.36 4.35
C THR A 131 4.86 -5.61 3.15
N TYR A 132 4.85 -4.28 3.16
CA TYR A 132 5.42 -3.46 2.11
C TYR A 132 6.92 -3.73 1.92
N LYS A 133 7.71 -3.62 2.99
CA LYS A 133 9.16 -3.88 2.97
C LYS A 133 9.52 -5.34 2.62
N ALA A 134 8.62 -6.29 2.90
CA ALA A 134 8.80 -7.68 2.50
C ALA A 134 8.66 -7.91 0.98
N ASN A 135 7.92 -7.05 0.28
CA ASN A 135 7.57 -7.24 -1.14
C ASN A 135 8.23 -6.24 -2.09
N TRP A 136 8.65 -5.08 -1.59
CA TRP A 136 9.17 -3.99 -2.43
C TRP A 136 10.61 -3.64 -2.08
N TYR A 137 11.49 -3.64 -3.08
CA TYR A 137 12.88 -3.22 -2.91
C TYR A 137 12.94 -1.72 -2.56
N CYS A 138 13.54 -1.40 -1.42
CA CYS A 138 13.68 -0.04 -0.92
C CYS A 138 15.14 0.19 -0.52
N ASP A 139 15.91 0.82 -1.42
CA ASP A 139 17.30 1.20 -1.16
C ASP A 139 17.33 2.41 -0.20
N PRO A 140 17.86 2.29 1.03
CA PRO A 140 17.91 3.40 1.99
C PRO A 140 18.68 4.63 1.48
N ALA A 141 19.57 4.47 0.49
CA ALA A 141 20.28 5.59 -0.11
C ALA A 141 19.42 6.41 -1.09
N GLN A 142 18.33 5.84 -1.60
CA GLN A 142 17.50 6.41 -2.66
C GLN A 142 16.01 6.52 -2.30
N HIS A 143 15.60 5.90 -1.20
CA HIS A 143 14.23 5.79 -0.73
C HIS A 143 14.12 6.09 0.76
N GLN A 144 13.05 6.79 1.15
CA GLN A 144 12.77 7.12 2.55
C GLN A 144 11.35 6.72 2.93
N PHE A 145 11.20 6.28 4.18
CA PHE A 145 9.89 6.00 4.79
C PHE A 145 9.49 7.12 5.76
N ASN A 146 8.19 7.37 5.82
CA ASN A 146 7.55 8.23 6.81
C ASN A 146 6.34 7.49 7.41
N GLU A 147 6.14 7.59 8.72
CA GLU A 147 4.96 7.01 9.38
C GLU A 147 3.78 8.00 9.38
N ASP A 148 4.01 9.24 9.84
CA ASP A 148 2.98 10.28 9.91
C ASP A 148 3.28 11.41 8.91
N ILE A 149 2.42 11.55 7.89
CA ILE A 149 2.60 12.55 6.84
C ILE A 149 2.57 13.99 7.39
N ARG A 150 1.96 14.19 8.56
CA ARG A 150 1.88 15.50 9.22
C ARG A 150 3.23 15.98 9.72
N ASP A 151 4.18 15.08 9.94
CA ASP A 151 5.56 15.44 10.27
C ASP A 151 6.29 16.02 9.05
N VAL A 152 5.87 15.65 7.83
CA VAL A 152 6.41 16.21 6.59
C VAL A 152 5.73 17.55 6.27
N THR A 153 4.41 17.63 6.40
CA THR A 153 3.63 18.82 6.01
C THR A 153 3.53 19.86 7.11
N LEU A 154 3.93 19.51 8.34
CA LEU A 154 3.78 20.30 9.56
C LEU A 154 2.33 20.76 9.81
N SER A 155 1.33 20.00 9.36
CA SER A 155 -0.09 20.37 9.50
C SER A 155 -0.62 20.21 10.92
N ASN A 156 0.09 19.47 11.78
CA ASN A 156 -0.18 19.38 13.21
C ASN A 156 0.38 20.57 14.02
N ARG A 157 1.08 21.52 13.37
CA ARG A 157 1.69 22.69 14.02
C ARG A 157 1.00 24.00 13.62
N GLY A 158 0.32 24.61 14.58
CA GLY A 158 -0.39 25.88 14.38
C GLY A 158 0.52 27.12 14.34
N ASP A 159 1.80 26.98 14.71
CA ASP A 159 2.80 28.06 14.74
C ASP A 159 3.65 28.15 13.46
N VAL A 160 3.42 27.26 12.50
CA VAL A 160 4.17 27.18 11.23
C VAL A 160 3.42 27.91 10.14
N THR A 161 4.09 28.86 9.49
CA THR A 161 3.58 29.54 8.30
C THR A 161 3.59 28.62 7.06
N ASP A 162 2.74 28.90 6.07
CA ASP A 162 2.70 28.11 4.83
C ASP A 162 4.04 28.11 4.08
N GLU A 163 4.81 29.20 4.14
CA GLU A 163 6.14 29.29 3.53
C GLU A 163 7.13 28.36 4.23
N GLN A 164 7.12 28.31 5.57
CA GLN A 164 7.96 27.41 6.34
C GLN A 164 7.58 25.94 6.09
N ALA A 165 6.29 25.63 6.07
CA ALA A 165 5.80 24.29 5.72
C ALA A 165 6.22 23.89 4.31
N THR A 166 6.11 24.79 3.33
CA THR A 166 6.53 24.55 1.94
C THR A 166 8.04 24.24 1.86
N LYS A 167 8.88 25.05 2.51
CA LYS A 167 10.34 24.82 2.56
C LYS A 167 10.67 23.49 3.24
N HIS A 168 9.96 23.15 4.31
CA HIS A 168 10.14 21.86 4.99
C HIS A 168 9.80 20.68 4.07
N ILE A 169 8.63 20.70 3.42
CA ILE A 169 8.23 19.67 2.45
C ILE A 169 9.26 19.54 1.33
N GLN A 170 9.75 20.64 0.77
CA GLN A 170 10.74 20.64 -0.31
C GLN A 170 12.09 20.04 0.12
N ALA A 171 12.51 20.28 1.37
CA ALA A 171 13.73 19.72 1.94
C ALA A 171 13.58 18.23 2.31
N THR A 172 12.40 17.82 2.80
CA THR A 172 12.14 16.45 3.24
C THR A 172 11.82 15.51 2.08
N LEU A 173 11.00 15.94 1.11
CA LEU A 173 10.58 15.11 -0.01
C LEU A 173 11.49 15.29 -1.22
N PRO A 174 12.05 14.21 -1.79
CA PRO A 174 12.75 14.28 -3.05
C PRO A 174 11.87 14.79 -4.21
N ASP A 175 12.50 15.35 -5.24
CA ASP A 175 11.82 15.64 -6.50
C ASP A 175 11.32 14.34 -7.15
N HIS A 176 10.14 14.43 -7.75
CA HIS A 176 9.41 13.32 -8.33
C HIS A 176 8.49 13.80 -9.47
N ASP A 177 8.28 12.90 -10.43
CA ASP A 177 7.48 13.14 -11.62
C ASP A 177 6.00 12.79 -11.40
N VAL A 178 5.75 11.79 -10.55
CA VAL A 178 4.41 11.29 -10.24
C VAL A 178 4.17 11.22 -8.73
N LEU A 179 3.04 11.75 -8.26
CA LEU A 179 2.57 11.58 -6.90
C LEU A 179 1.41 10.59 -6.84
N LEU A 180 1.54 9.56 -6.01
CA LEU A 180 0.47 8.56 -5.77
C LEU A 180 -0.09 8.77 -4.36
N ALA A 181 -1.42 8.76 -4.21
CA ALA A 181 -2.03 8.85 -2.88
C ALA A 181 -3.39 8.13 -2.75
N GLY A 182 -3.49 7.22 -1.79
CA GLY A 182 -4.75 6.55 -1.38
C GLY A 182 -5.34 7.15 -0.10
N PHE A 183 -5.67 8.44 -0.10
CA PHE A 183 -6.06 9.15 1.13
C PHE A 183 -7.47 8.75 1.64
N PRO A 184 -7.70 8.69 2.95
CA PRO A 184 -9.01 8.28 3.50
C PRO A 184 -10.10 9.32 3.23
N CYS A 185 -11.35 8.85 3.03
CA CYS A 185 -12.51 9.71 2.86
C CYS A 185 -12.95 10.34 4.18
N GLN A 186 -12.66 11.63 4.38
CA GLN A 186 -13.05 12.41 5.56
C GLN A 186 -14.00 13.56 5.15
N PRO A 187 -15.05 13.87 5.94
CA PRO A 187 -15.89 15.06 5.68
C PRO A 187 -15.09 16.35 5.95
N PHE A 188 -15.35 17.40 5.17
CA PHE A 188 -14.77 18.72 5.39
C PHE A 188 -15.77 19.62 6.13
N SER A 189 -15.33 20.34 7.17
CA SER A 189 -16.23 21.24 7.90
C SER A 189 -16.53 22.51 7.11
N LEU A 190 -17.82 22.85 6.98
CA LEU A 190 -18.33 24.01 6.23
C LEU A 190 -17.85 25.37 6.78
N ALA A 191 -17.49 25.43 8.06
CA ALA A 191 -17.20 26.67 8.78
C ALA A 191 -16.01 27.47 8.21
N GLY A 192 -15.12 26.83 7.44
CA GLY A 192 -13.93 27.47 6.87
C GLY A 192 -14.01 27.77 5.38
N VAL A 193 -15.00 27.24 4.65
CA VAL A 193 -15.12 27.46 3.20
C VAL A 193 -16.16 28.55 2.90
N SER A 194 -17.27 28.59 3.63
CA SER A 194 -18.38 29.53 3.37
C SER A 194 -18.13 30.99 3.81
N LYS A 195 -17.16 31.26 4.68
CA LYS A 195 -16.79 32.64 5.07
C LYS A 195 -15.78 33.32 4.14
N LYS A 196 -15.21 32.58 3.17
CA LYS A 196 -14.11 33.07 2.31
C LYS A 196 -14.60 33.75 1.04
N ASN A 197 -15.74 33.33 0.49
CA ASN A 197 -16.34 33.95 -0.71
C ASN A 197 -16.95 35.34 -0.44
N ALA A 198 -17.25 35.69 0.81
CA ALA A 198 -17.91 36.96 1.17
C ALA A 198 -16.94 38.09 1.57
N LEU A 199 -15.64 37.80 1.78
CA LEU A 199 -14.72 38.73 2.47
C LEU A 199 -13.41 39.04 1.74
N GLY A 200 -13.21 38.58 0.51
CA GLY A 200 -12.08 39.02 -0.33
C GLY A 200 -10.68 38.82 0.29
N ARG A 201 -10.50 37.86 1.21
CA ARG A 201 -9.19 37.54 1.80
C ARG A 201 -8.60 36.28 1.20
N ALA A 202 -7.40 36.43 0.71
CA ALA A 202 -6.44 35.37 0.43
C ALA A 202 -5.49 35.26 1.65
N HIS A 203 -4.79 34.18 2.02
CA HIS A 203 -4.39 32.92 1.38
C HIS A 203 -4.07 31.92 2.51
N GLY A 204 -4.17 30.60 2.24
CA GLY A 204 -3.31 29.64 2.93
C GLY A 204 -3.88 28.30 3.39
N PHE A 205 -2.98 27.33 3.58
CA PHE A 205 -3.25 26.01 4.13
C PHE A 205 -3.29 25.97 5.67
N ALA A 206 -3.40 27.11 6.35
CA ALA A 206 -3.32 27.26 7.81
C ALA A 206 -4.67 27.48 8.55
N CYS A 207 -5.80 27.19 7.92
CA CYS A 207 -7.15 27.28 8.48
C CYS A 207 -7.52 25.98 9.22
N GLU A 208 -8.05 26.04 10.45
CA GLU A 208 -8.42 24.87 11.29
C GLU A 208 -9.38 23.85 10.62
N THR A 209 -10.01 24.23 9.50
CA THR A 209 -10.83 23.37 8.63
C THR A 209 -10.02 22.47 7.68
N GLN A 210 -8.68 22.57 7.69
CA GLN A 210 -7.72 21.78 6.93
C GLN A 210 -7.21 20.52 7.65
N GLY A 211 -7.79 20.13 8.80
CA GLY A 211 -7.36 18.96 9.59
C GLY A 211 -7.61 17.58 8.95
N THR A 212 -7.78 17.49 7.63
CA THR A 212 -7.97 16.22 6.91
C THR A 212 -6.73 15.89 6.09
N LEU A 213 -6.47 14.60 5.91
CA LEU A 213 -5.30 14.09 5.21
C LEU A 213 -5.27 14.45 3.71
N PHE A 214 -6.41 14.84 3.12
CA PHE A 214 -6.43 15.41 1.76
C PHE A 214 -5.64 16.73 1.67
N PHE A 215 -5.69 17.58 2.69
CA PHE A 215 -4.96 18.84 2.66
C PHE A 215 -3.45 18.65 2.86
N ASP A 216 -3.02 17.58 3.51
CA ASP A 216 -1.62 17.17 3.52
C ASP A 216 -1.14 16.82 2.10
N VAL A 217 -1.95 16.05 1.35
CA VAL A 217 -1.68 15.77 -0.08
C VAL A 217 -1.65 17.06 -0.90
N ALA A 218 -2.64 17.93 -0.73
CA ALA A 218 -2.71 19.19 -1.45
C ALA A 218 -1.52 20.13 -1.14
N ARG A 219 -1.06 20.19 0.12
CA ARG A 219 0.16 20.91 0.53
C ARG A 219 1.39 20.35 -0.19
N ILE A 220 1.52 19.03 -0.29
CA ILE A 220 2.64 18.38 -0.99
C ILE A 220 2.59 18.69 -2.48
N ILE A 221 1.42 18.58 -3.12
CA ILE A 221 1.23 18.93 -4.54
C ILE A 221 1.59 20.40 -4.78
N ALA A 222 1.19 21.31 -3.88
CA ALA A 222 1.53 22.72 -3.97
C ALA A 222 3.04 22.98 -3.87
N ALA A 223 3.71 22.33 -2.92
CA ALA A 223 5.14 22.52 -2.63
C ALA A 223 6.07 21.88 -3.66
N LYS A 224 5.75 20.66 -4.12
CA LYS A 224 6.60 19.85 -5.03
C LYS A 224 6.21 19.97 -6.50
N ARG A 225 5.00 20.42 -6.80
CA ARG A 225 4.51 20.65 -8.17
C ARG A 225 4.75 19.45 -9.12
N PRO A 226 4.41 18.20 -8.76
CA PRO A 226 4.67 17.06 -9.65
C PRO A 226 3.95 17.24 -11.00
N PRO A 227 4.56 16.86 -12.13
CA PRO A 227 3.88 16.84 -13.43
C PRO A 227 2.53 16.11 -13.43
N ILE A 228 2.46 14.98 -12.73
CA ILE A 228 1.27 14.11 -12.67
C ILE A 228 0.99 13.72 -11.22
N PHE A 229 -0.29 13.58 -10.87
CA PHE A 229 -0.70 12.84 -9.68
C PHE A 229 -1.78 11.80 -10.01
N VAL A 230 -1.87 10.75 -9.19
CA VAL A 230 -2.97 9.79 -9.18
C VAL A 230 -3.48 9.62 -7.75
N LEU A 231 -4.74 10.01 -7.53
CA LEU A 231 -5.41 9.86 -6.25
C LEU A 231 -6.47 8.76 -6.33
N GLU A 232 -6.49 7.89 -5.33
CA GLU A 232 -7.52 6.85 -5.17
C GLU A 232 -8.44 7.19 -4.00
N ASN A 233 -9.74 6.92 -4.15
CA ASN A 233 -10.69 7.03 -3.05
C ASN A 233 -11.92 6.12 -3.25
N VAL A 234 -12.82 6.12 -2.27
CA VAL A 234 -14.07 5.37 -2.27
C VAL A 234 -14.98 5.78 -3.44
N LYS A 235 -15.69 4.80 -4.03
CA LYS A 235 -16.63 5.03 -5.14
C LYS A 235 -17.72 6.08 -4.86
N ASN A 236 -18.12 6.21 -3.59
CA ASN A 236 -19.20 7.08 -3.14
C ASN A 236 -18.72 8.50 -2.81
N LEU A 237 -17.47 8.86 -3.13
CA LEU A 237 -16.89 10.18 -2.84
C LEU A 237 -17.78 11.33 -3.38
N LYS A 238 -18.37 11.13 -4.57
CA LYS A 238 -19.26 12.11 -5.23
C LYS A 238 -20.55 12.40 -4.46
N SER A 239 -21.07 11.43 -3.71
CA SER A 239 -22.29 11.59 -2.90
C SER A 239 -21.99 11.87 -1.42
N HIS A 240 -20.73 11.73 -1.01
CA HIS A 240 -20.30 11.92 0.37
C HIS A 240 -20.54 13.37 0.81
N ASP A 241 -21.02 13.56 2.04
CA ASP A 241 -21.38 14.87 2.59
C ASP A 241 -22.24 15.72 1.62
N LYS A 242 -23.26 15.08 1.02
CA LYS A 242 -24.15 15.69 0.00
C LYS A 242 -23.39 16.28 -1.20
N GLY A 243 -22.24 15.68 -1.55
CA GLY A 243 -21.37 16.09 -2.66
C GLY A 243 -20.38 17.20 -2.32
N ASN A 244 -20.41 17.73 -1.09
CA ASN A 244 -19.50 18.79 -0.66
C ASN A 244 -18.03 18.34 -0.67
N THR A 245 -17.75 17.11 -0.24
CA THR A 245 -16.39 16.56 -0.22
C THR A 245 -15.77 16.54 -1.61
N PHE A 246 -16.44 15.94 -2.58
CA PHE A 246 -15.94 15.87 -3.95
C PHE A 246 -15.76 17.27 -4.57
N ARG A 247 -16.72 18.18 -4.36
CA ARG A 247 -16.64 19.56 -4.85
C ARG A 247 -15.40 20.29 -4.32
N ILE A 248 -15.12 20.20 -3.02
CA ILE A 248 -13.94 20.83 -2.40
C ILE A 248 -12.65 20.25 -2.97
N ILE A 249 -12.57 18.92 -3.11
CA ILE A 249 -11.40 18.25 -3.69
C ILE A 249 -11.14 18.78 -5.11
N MET A 250 -12.13 18.73 -5.99
CA MET A 250 -11.98 19.16 -7.38
C MET A 250 -11.62 20.65 -7.49
N GLN A 251 -12.24 21.50 -6.68
CA GLN A 251 -11.93 22.93 -6.61
C GLN A 251 -10.48 23.17 -6.16
N THR A 252 -10.02 22.51 -5.10
CA THR A 252 -8.65 22.64 -4.60
C THR A 252 -7.63 22.18 -5.64
N LEU A 253 -7.88 21.09 -6.35
CA LEU A 253 -6.98 20.60 -7.41
C LEU A 253 -6.91 21.56 -8.60
N ASP A 254 -8.04 22.16 -8.98
CA ASP A 254 -8.11 23.17 -10.04
C ASP A 254 -7.38 24.48 -9.66
N GLU A 255 -7.59 24.96 -8.42
CA GLU A 255 -6.88 26.12 -7.84
C GLU A 255 -5.37 25.89 -7.76
N LEU A 256 -4.94 24.64 -7.57
CA LEU A 256 -3.54 24.25 -7.66
C LEU A 256 -3.01 24.20 -9.10
N GLY A 257 -3.82 24.45 -10.12
CA GLY A 257 -3.37 24.49 -11.51
C GLY A 257 -3.22 23.11 -12.15
N TYR A 258 -4.07 22.15 -11.78
CA TYR A 258 -4.10 20.81 -12.38
C TYR A 258 -5.42 20.54 -13.09
N ASP A 259 -5.32 19.97 -14.29
CA ASP A 259 -6.46 19.47 -15.03
C ASP A 259 -6.67 18.00 -14.69
N VAL A 260 -7.83 17.68 -14.11
CA VAL A 260 -8.21 16.32 -13.73
C VAL A 260 -8.92 15.64 -14.89
N ALA A 261 -8.46 14.45 -15.26
CA ALA A 261 -9.05 13.64 -16.31
C ALA A 261 -10.56 13.43 -16.08
N ASP A 262 -11.35 13.65 -17.12
CA ASP A 262 -12.81 13.49 -17.13
C ASP A 262 -13.54 14.30 -16.03
N ALA A 263 -12.97 15.43 -15.56
CA ALA A 263 -13.54 16.24 -14.47
C ALA A 263 -14.99 16.70 -14.72
N ALA A 264 -15.34 16.97 -15.99
CA ALA A 264 -16.68 17.43 -16.38
C ALA A 264 -17.76 16.32 -16.28
N VAL A 265 -17.37 15.05 -16.24
CA VAL A 265 -18.31 13.91 -16.19
C VAL A 265 -18.68 13.60 -14.75
N THR A 266 -19.96 13.68 -14.40
CA THR A 266 -20.45 13.42 -13.02
C THR A 266 -21.56 12.38 -12.92
N GLY A 267 -22.01 11.84 -14.08
CA GLY A 267 -23.13 10.92 -14.21
C GLY A 267 -22.87 9.50 -13.70
N ARG A 268 -23.79 8.59 -14.06
CA ARG A 268 -23.73 7.15 -13.72
C ARG A 268 -22.55 6.46 -14.40
N ASP A 269 -22.25 6.84 -15.63
CA ASP A 269 -21.17 6.28 -16.45
C ASP A 269 -19.87 7.10 -16.31
N ASP A 270 -19.60 7.57 -15.09
CA ASP A 270 -18.40 8.34 -14.81
C ASP A 270 -17.15 7.47 -14.95
N PRO A 271 -16.26 7.75 -15.92
CA PRO A 271 -15.09 6.92 -16.19
C PRO A 271 -14.06 6.95 -15.04
N LYS A 272 -14.15 7.95 -14.14
CA LYS A 272 -13.33 7.99 -12.91
C LYS A 272 -13.68 6.84 -11.96
N ILE A 273 -14.85 6.22 -12.09
CA ILE A 273 -15.23 5.04 -11.30
C ILE A 273 -14.74 3.76 -12.00
N VAL A 274 -13.71 3.14 -11.43
CA VAL A 274 -13.09 1.93 -11.95
C VAL A 274 -13.48 0.74 -11.09
N ASP A 275 -14.02 -0.34 -11.70
CA ASP A 275 -14.33 -1.59 -11.02
C ASP A 275 -13.22 -2.64 -11.27
N GLY A 276 -12.60 -3.11 -10.18
CA GLY A 276 -11.62 -4.18 -10.22
C GLY A 276 -12.14 -5.49 -10.83
N LYS A 277 -13.48 -5.66 -10.93
CA LYS A 277 -14.10 -6.86 -11.53
C LYS A 277 -13.62 -7.14 -12.95
N ASN A 278 -13.17 -6.11 -13.68
CA ASN A 278 -12.75 -6.24 -15.07
C ASN A 278 -11.35 -6.89 -15.18
N PHE A 279 -10.56 -6.85 -14.10
CA PHE A 279 -9.22 -7.42 -14.03
C PHE A 279 -9.16 -8.71 -13.20
N LEU A 280 -9.92 -8.77 -12.10
CA LEU A 280 -9.99 -9.91 -11.18
C LEU A 280 -11.46 -10.23 -10.86
N PRO A 281 -11.82 -11.47 -10.46
CA PRO A 281 -13.21 -11.86 -10.18
C PRO A 281 -13.71 -11.34 -8.82
N GLN A 282 -13.60 -10.03 -8.57
CA GLN A 282 -14.10 -9.35 -7.39
C GLN A 282 -14.70 -7.98 -7.75
N HIS A 283 -15.93 -7.71 -7.32
CA HIS A 283 -16.50 -6.36 -7.38
C HIS A 283 -15.75 -5.45 -6.41
N ARG A 284 -15.06 -4.44 -6.95
CA ARG A 284 -14.30 -3.46 -6.19
C ARG A 284 -14.20 -2.14 -6.95
N GLU A 285 -15.25 -1.34 -6.83
CA GLU A 285 -15.29 0.01 -7.41
C GLU A 285 -14.52 1.01 -6.54
N ARG A 286 -13.74 1.88 -7.20
CA ARG A 286 -13.02 3.03 -6.62
C ARG A 286 -13.08 4.21 -7.57
N ILE A 287 -13.00 5.42 -7.02
CA ILE A 287 -12.79 6.61 -7.83
C ILE A 287 -11.28 6.85 -8.00
N VAL A 288 -10.84 7.15 -9.21
CA VAL A 288 -9.47 7.45 -9.57
C VAL A 288 -9.43 8.87 -10.14
N LEU A 289 -8.62 9.75 -9.55
CA LEU A 289 -8.42 11.13 -10.00
C LEU A 289 -7.00 11.26 -10.54
N ILE A 290 -6.87 11.42 -11.86
CA ILE A 290 -5.59 11.65 -12.53
C ILE A 290 -5.47 13.13 -12.84
N GLY A 291 -4.51 13.81 -12.24
CA GLY A 291 -4.26 15.23 -12.49
C GLY A 291 -2.98 15.45 -13.28
N THR A 292 -3.04 16.38 -14.22
CA THR A 292 -1.88 16.82 -15.02
C THR A 292 -1.65 18.31 -14.80
N ARG A 293 -0.38 18.71 -14.66
CA ARG A 293 -0.02 20.09 -14.38
C ARG A 293 -0.26 20.96 -15.62
N ARG A 294 -1.11 21.98 -15.50
CA ARG A 294 -1.63 22.76 -16.64
C ARG A 294 -0.56 23.50 -17.43
N ASP A 295 0.47 24.00 -16.77
CA ASP A 295 1.58 24.74 -17.41
C ASP A 295 2.45 23.87 -18.31
N LEU A 296 2.44 22.55 -18.11
CA LEU A 296 3.26 21.63 -18.88
C LEU A 296 2.63 21.25 -20.22
N ASN A 297 1.34 21.57 -20.44
CA ASN A 297 0.58 21.16 -21.63
C ASN A 297 0.80 19.68 -21.98
N LEU A 298 0.85 18.82 -20.95
CA LEU A 298 0.90 17.37 -21.14
C LEU A 298 -0.36 16.96 -21.93
N ASP A 299 -0.18 16.08 -22.91
CA ASP A 299 -1.19 15.76 -23.92
C ASP A 299 -2.58 15.60 -23.30
N SER A 300 -3.54 16.44 -23.73
CA SER A 300 -4.87 16.60 -23.14
C SER A 300 -5.78 15.38 -23.33
N ALA A 301 -5.23 14.29 -23.88
CA ALA A 301 -5.90 13.04 -24.18
C ALA A 301 -5.98 12.05 -23.01
N VAL A 302 -5.51 12.39 -21.81
CA VAL A 302 -5.65 11.52 -20.63
C VAL A 302 -7.13 11.40 -20.26
N THR A 303 -7.72 10.25 -20.58
CA THR A 303 -9.11 9.91 -20.26
C THR A 303 -9.19 8.45 -19.78
N LEU A 304 -10.02 8.22 -18.76
CA LEU A 304 -10.32 6.88 -18.26
C LEU A 304 -11.42 6.19 -19.06
N THR A 305 -12.05 6.86 -20.04
CA THR A 305 -13.04 6.26 -20.94
C THR A 305 -12.47 5.09 -21.75
N ARG A 306 -11.16 5.12 -22.03
CA ARG A 306 -10.43 4.09 -22.77
C ARG A 306 -9.81 3.00 -21.88
N LEU A 307 -10.15 2.97 -20.59
CA LEU A 307 -9.57 1.97 -19.68
C LEU A 307 -9.89 0.52 -20.12
N SER A 308 -10.99 0.31 -20.85
CA SER A 308 -11.34 -0.99 -21.41
C SER A 308 -10.31 -1.55 -22.40
N ASP A 309 -9.52 -0.69 -23.05
CA ASP A 309 -8.45 -1.09 -23.95
C ASP A 309 -7.34 -1.87 -23.22
N PHE A 310 -7.27 -1.73 -21.88
CA PHE A 310 -6.29 -2.38 -21.02
C PHE A 310 -6.85 -3.59 -20.25
N TYR A 311 -8.09 -3.99 -20.50
CA TYR A 311 -8.65 -5.18 -19.87
C TYR A 311 -7.98 -6.45 -20.40
N PRO A 312 -7.72 -7.45 -19.55
CA PRO A 312 -7.11 -8.69 -20.00
C PRO A 312 -8.04 -9.37 -21.00
N ALA A 313 -7.49 -9.87 -22.11
CA ALA A 313 -8.24 -10.64 -23.10
C ALA A 313 -8.98 -11.83 -22.47
N ARG A 314 -8.39 -12.42 -21.42
CA ARG A 314 -9.02 -13.42 -20.54
C ARG A 314 -8.83 -13.03 -19.09
N ARG A 315 -9.91 -12.63 -18.41
CA ARG A 315 -9.92 -12.45 -16.95
C ARG A 315 -9.79 -13.83 -16.26
N PRO A 316 -8.92 -14.00 -15.24
CA PRO A 316 -8.89 -15.23 -14.46
C PRO A 316 -10.24 -15.46 -13.76
N THR A 317 -10.62 -16.72 -13.66
CA THR A 317 -11.83 -17.15 -12.93
C THR A 317 -11.55 -17.20 -11.43
N PHE A 318 -12.62 -17.19 -10.62
CA PHE A 318 -12.44 -17.26 -9.17
C PHE A 318 -11.79 -18.57 -8.71
N GLY A 319 -12.14 -19.70 -9.35
CA GLY A 319 -11.56 -21.01 -9.04
C GLY A 319 -10.06 -21.11 -9.35
N GLU A 320 -9.58 -20.42 -10.40
CA GLU A 320 -8.15 -20.37 -10.76
C GLU A 320 -7.27 -19.63 -9.74
N LEU A 321 -7.88 -18.88 -8.83
CA LEU A 321 -7.16 -18.14 -7.78
C LEU A 321 -7.15 -18.86 -6.43
N LEU A 322 -7.71 -20.07 -6.35
CA LEU A 322 -7.74 -20.87 -5.12
C LEU A 322 -6.59 -21.85 -5.08
N ASP A 323 -6.02 -22.03 -3.88
CA ASP A 323 -5.08 -23.12 -3.62
C ASP A 323 -5.83 -24.47 -3.59
N ASP A 324 -5.22 -25.50 -4.17
CA ASP A 324 -5.79 -26.86 -4.20
C ASP A 324 -5.91 -27.48 -2.80
N GLU A 325 -4.91 -27.21 -1.95
CA GLU A 325 -4.82 -27.71 -0.58
C GLU A 325 -4.84 -26.54 0.40
N VAL A 326 -5.81 -26.56 1.31
CA VAL A 326 -6.01 -25.50 2.31
C VAL A 326 -6.07 -26.11 3.70
N GLU A 327 -5.37 -25.49 4.66
CA GLU A 327 -5.38 -25.94 6.05
C GLU A 327 -6.80 -25.92 6.66
N ALA A 328 -7.12 -26.92 7.48
CA ALA A 328 -8.44 -27.04 8.11
C ALA A 328 -8.84 -25.82 8.97
N LYS A 329 -7.88 -25.03 9.46
CA LYS A 329 -8.13 -23.82 10.26
C LYS A 329 -8.90 -22.73 9.49
N TYR A 330 -8.88 -22.77 8.15
CA TYR A 330 -9.63 -21.83 7.31
C TYR A 330 -11.10 -22.26 7.10
N VAL A 331 -11.48 -23.49 7.48
CA VAL A 331 -12.87 -23.93 7.49
C VAL A 331 -13.58 -23.29 8.67
N LEU A 332 -14.74 -22.67 8.43
CA LEU A 332 -15.54 -22.10 9.51
C LEU A 332 -15.87 -23.14 10.59
N THR A 333 -15.75 -22.74 11.85
CA THR A 333 -16.24 -23.56 12.95
C THR A 333 -17.76 -23.73 12.86
N PRO A 334 -18.33 -24.85 13.33
CA PRO A 334 -19.79 -25.07 13.32
C PRO A 334 -20.57 -23.93 13.99
N THR A 335 -20.02 -23.38 15.07
CA THR A 335 -20.60 -22.23 15.80
C THR A 335 -20.63 -20.97 14.95
N LEU A 336 -19.51 -20.63 14.28
CA LEU A 336 -19.42 -19.44 13.44
C LEU A 336 -20.31 -19.56 12.20
N TRP A 337 -20.38 -20.75 11.58
CA TRP A 337 -21.30 -21.01 10.47
C TRP A 337 -22.76 -20.82 10.89
N LYS A 338 -23.18 -21.43 12.01
CA LYS A 338 -24.55 -21.27 12.53
C LYS A 338 -24.90 -19.82 12.81
N TYR A 339 -23.95 -19.05 13.37
CA TYR A 339 -24.12 -17.62 13.60
C TYR A 339 -24.34 -16.85 12.29
N LEU A 340 -23.44 -16.99 11.31
CA LEU A 340 -23.50 -16.27 10.03
C LEU A 340 -24.76 -16.64 9.25
N TYR A 341 -25.14 -17.92 9.25
CA TYR A 341 -26.36 -18.41 8.62
C TYR A 341 -27.63 -17.74 9.20
N ASN A 342 -27.77 -17.77 10.53
CA ASN A 342 -28.92 -17.16 11.22
C ASN A 342 -28.93 -15.64 11.09
N TYR A 343 -27.76 -15.00 11.09
CA TYR A 343 -27.62 -13.57 10.91
C TYR A 343 -28.11 -13.13 9.52
N ALA A 344 -27.68 -13.81 8.45
CA ALA A 344 -28.15 -13.55 7.10
C ALA A 344 -29.67 -13.70 6.98
N LYS A 345 -30.24 -14.79 7.53
CA LYS A 345 -31.69 -15.03 7.54
C LYS A 345 -32.47 -13.91 8.25
N LYS A 346 -31.98 -13.45 9.40
CA LYS A 346 -32.59 -12.35 10.18
C LYS A 346 -32.60 -11.04 9.41
N HIS A 347 -31.52 -10.70 8.72
CA HIS A 347 -31.42 -9.44 7.98
C HIS A 347 -32.19 -9.47 6.66
N GLN A 348 -32.21 -10.62 5.97
CA GLN A 348 -33.04 -10.84 4.80
C GLN A 348 -34.53 -10.68 5.13
N ALA A 349 -35.00 -11.20 6.28
CA ALA A 349 -36.37 -11.03 6.74
C ALA A 349 -36.76 -9.56 7.02
N LYS A 350 -35.77 -8.68 7.24
CA LYS A 350 -35.97 -7.23 7.44
C LYS A 350 -35.82 -6.41 6.15
N GLY A 351 -35.72 -7.06 4.98
CA GLY A 351 -35.49 -6.40 3.70
C GLY A 351 -34.06 -5.86 3.53
N ASN A 352 -33.12 -6.26 4.40
CA ASN A 352 -31.73 -5.79 4.35
C ASN A 352 -30.83 -6.85 3.70
N GLY A 353 -29.83 -6.41 2.94
CA GLY A 353 -28.85 -7.28 2.27
C GLY A 353 -27.63 -7.69 3.11
N PHE A 354 -27.66 -7.53 4.44
CA PHE A 354 -26.55 -7.89 5.32
C PHE A 354 -26.46 -9.41 5.55
N GLY A 355 -25.25 -9.97 5.55
CA GLY A 355 -25.04 -11.42 5.69
C GLY A 355 -23.69 -11.85 5.14
N PHE A 356 -23.63 -13.08 4.60
CA PHE A 356 -22.46 -13.63 3.91
C PHE A 356 -22.71 -13.76 2.40
N GLY A 357 -21.63 -13.81 1.62
CA GLY A 357 -21.68 -14.14 0.20
C GLY A 357 -21.11 -15.54 -0.03
N LEU A 358 -21.91 -16.44 -0.60
CA LEU A 358 -21.39 -17.68 -1.15
C LEU A 358 -20.87 -17.42 -2.56
N VAL A 359 -19.74 -18.03 -2.87
CA VAL A 359 -19.15 -18.03 -4.21
C VAL A 359 -18.99 -19.49 -4.61
N ASP A 360 -19.52 -19.85 -5.78
CA ASP A 360 -19.28 -21.17 -6.36
C ASP A 360 -18.01 -21.11 -7.24
N PRO A 361 -16.88 -21.69 -6.81
CA PRO A 361 -15.64 -21.63 -7.58
C PRO A 361 -15.70 -22.44 -8.88
N LYS A 362 -16.67 -23.35 -9.03
CA LYS A 362 -16.84 -24.14 -10.27
C LYS A 362 -17.54 -23.35 -11.37
N ASN A 363 -18.25 -22.28 -11.02
CA ASN A 363 -18.87 -21.39 -11.98
C ASN A 363 -17.84 -20.34 -12.45
N PRO A 364 -17.38 -20.38 -13.71
CA PRO A 364 -16.37 -19.43 -14.21
C PRO A 364 -16.87 -17.98 -14.24
N ALA A 365 -18.18 -17.75 -14.18
CA ALA A 365 -18.78 -16.42 -14.12
C ALA A 365 -18.84 -15.83 -12.70
N SER A 366 -18.47 -16.60 -11.67
CA SER A 366 -18.49 -16.15 -10.28
C SER A 366 -17.62 -14.92 -10.05
N VAL A 367 -18.19 -13.93 -9.35
CA VAL A 367 -17.50 -12.70 -8.93
C VAL A 367 -17.79 -12.47 -7.45
N ALA A 368 -16.75 -12.37 -6.63
CA ALA A 368 -16.89 -12.12 -5.21
C ALA A 368 -17.38 -10.69 -4.93
N LYS A 369 -18.15 -10.51 -3.85
CA LYS A 369 -18.55 -9.19 -3.35
C LYS A 369 -17.41 -8.53 -2.59
N ASN A 370 -17.46 -7.19 -2.46
CA ASN A 370 -16.47 -6.36 -1.74
C ASN A 370 -16.32 -6.69 -0.24
N ALA A 371 -17.27 -7.40 0.38
CA ALA A 371 -17.22 -7.74 1.80
C ALA A 371 -16.37 -9.00 2.05
N ILE A 372 -15.33 -8.83 2.84
CA ILE A 372 -14.33 -9.83 3.24
C ILE A 372 -15.00 -10.93 4.08
N CYS A 373 -15.59 -11.92 3.42
CA CYS A 373 -15.64 -13.33 3.82
C CYS A 373 -16.45 -14.10 2.75
N PRO A 374 -15.85 -14.50 1.62
CA PRO A 374 -16.45 -15.56 0.81
C PRO A 374 -16.46 -16.83 1.67
N LEU A 375 -17.66 -17.30 2.02
CA LEU A 375 -17.79 -18.56 2.75
C LEU A 375 -17.81 -19.71 1.75
N PHE A 376 -16.91 -20.67 1.92
CA PHE A 376 -16.85 -21.87 1.11
C PHE A 376 -17.61 -23.00 1.81
N GLN A 377 -18.63 -23.55 1.15
CA GLN A 377 -19.28 -24.78 1.58
C GLN A 377 -18.81 -25.91 0.68
N ARG A 378 -18.06 -26.87 1.24
CA ARG A 378 -17.63 -28.08 0.54
C ARG A 378 -18.87 -28.95 0.30
N TRP A 379 -19.36 -29.04 -0.93
CA TRP A 379 -20.37 -30.02 -1.33
C TRP A 379 -19.73 -31.41 -1.25
N ARG A 380 -20.01 -32.16 -0.18
CA ARG A 380 -19.84 -33.63 -0.22
C ARG A 380 -21.04 -34.16 -0.98
N GLY A 381 -20.79 -34.73 -2.15
CA GLY A 381 -21.82 -35.50 -2.85
C GLY A 381 -22.13 -36.74 -2.04
N ASP A 382 -23.32 -36.79 -1.44
CA ASP A 382 -23.90 -38.03 -0.96
C ASP A 382 -24.83 -38.58 -2.04
N SER A 383 -24.38 -39.66 -2.65
CA SER A 383 -25.21 -40.61 -3.37
C SER A 383 -26.18 -41.27 -2.38
N GLY A 384 -27.43 -40.80 -2.34
CA GLY A 384 -28.47 -41.42 -1.52
C GLY A 384 -29.86 -40.87 -1.84
N ARG A 385 -30.64 -41.62 -2.62
CA ARG A 385 -32.07 -41.37 -2.84
C ARG A 385 -32.84 -41.43 -1.51
N SER A 386 -33.66 -40.42 -1.22
CA SER A 386 -35.07 -40.64 -0.84
C SER A 386 -35.89 -39.35 -0.91
N ARG A 387 -37.11 -39.50 -1.43
CA ARG A 387 -38.14 -38.52 -1.74
C ARG A 387 -38.67 -37.77 -0.50
N LEU A 388 -39.30 -36.62 -0.78
CA LEU A 388 -40.45 -35.93 -0.12
C LEU A 388 -40.10 -34.44 0.06
N GLY A 389 -40.84 -33.45 -0.43
CA GLY A 389 -42.05 -33.39 -1.25
C GLY A 389 -42.20 -31.94 -1.73
N GLN A 390 -42.76 -31.78 -2.92
CA GLN A 390 -43.26 -30.50 -3.39
C GLN A 390 -44.47 -30.10 -2.54
N SER A 391 -44.56 -28.82 -2.14
CA SER A 391 -45.59 -27.88 -2.58
C SER A 391 -45.98 -26.85 -1.51
N ALA A 392 -46.12 -25.62 -2.01
CA ALA A 392 -46.96 -24.51 -1.54
C ALA A 392 -46.53 -23.72 -0.29
N GLY A 393 -46.29 -22.43 -0.52
CA GLY A 393 -45.97 -21.39 0.46
C GLY A 393 -45.11 -20.30 -0.15
#